data_AF-A0A9E7TJJ8-F1
#
_entry.id   AF-A0A9E7TJJ8-F1
#
_cell.length_a   1.000
_cell.length_b   1.000
_cell.length_c   1.000
_cell.angle_alpha   90.00
_cell.angle_beta   90.00
_cell.angle_gamma   90.00
#
_symmetry.space_group_name_H-M   'P 1'
#
loop_
_entity.id
_entity.type
_entity.pdbx_description
1 polymer ?
#
loop_
_entity_poly.entity_id
_entity_poly.type
_entity_poly.pdbx_seq_one_letter_code
_entity_poly.pdbx_strand_id
1 'polypeptide(L)' 'MNPDCRNPDMRRAYIRLVDRSDGKQKRVPIGWWCPVCRFFENDLPEE' A
#
# COMPACT_ATOMS: atom_id res chain seq x y z
N MET A 1 -3.36 -20.88 3.16
CA MET A 1 -3.32 -19.40 3.30
C MET A 1 -4.25 -19.07 4.44
N ASN A 2 -3.76 -18.49 5.54
CA ASN A 2 -4.63 -18.11 6.66
C ASN A 2 -5.37 -16.81 6.29
N PRO A 3 -6.71 -16.80 6.25
CA PRO A 3 -7.50 -15.61 5.93
C PRO A 3 -7.46 -14.54 7.04
N ASP A 4 -7.04 -14.89 8.25
CA ASP A 4 -6.98 -14.01 9.42
C ASP A 4 -5.63 -13.30 9.60
N CYS A 5 -5.00 -12.86 8.51
CA CYS A 5 -3.76 -12.09 8.60
C CYS A 5 -4.00 -10.61 8.98
N ARG A 6 -4.90 -10.35 9.93
CA ARG A 6 -5.00 -9.06 10.64
C ARG A 6 -3.91 -9.02 11.71
N ASN A 7 -2.67 -9.09 11.26
CA ASN A 7 -1.49 -9.11 12.12
C ASN A 7 -1.20 -7.66 12.61
N PRO A 8 -0.86 -7.41 13.89
CA PRO A 8 -0.42 -6.08 14.35
C PRO A 8 0.74 -5.46 13.56
N ASP A 9 1.47 -6.27 12.78
CA ASP A 9 2.63 -5.85 11.98
C ASP A 9 2.31 -5.34 10.56
N MET A 10 1.03 -5.07 10.23
CA MET A 10 0.70 -4.46 8.95
C MET A 10 1.40 -3.10 8.81
N ARG A 11 2.03 -2.86 7.66
CA ARG A 11 2.75 -1.63 7.35
C ARG A 11 2.01 -0.84 6.29
N ARG A 12 2.00 0.49 6.42
CA ARG A 12 1.41 1.36 5.41
C ARG A 12 2.17 1.25 4.09
N ALA A 13 1.46 0.97 3.01
CA ALA A 13 2.01 0.85 1.67
C ALA A 13 1.86 2.18 0.91
N TYR A 14 2.87 2.51 0.10
CA TYR A 14 2.91 3.75 -0.68
C TYR A 14 3.38 3.48 -2.10
N ILE A 15 2.82 4.22 -3.06
CA ILE A 15 3.41 4.37 -4.39
C ILE A 15 4.16 5.69 -4.47
N ARG A 16 5.17 5.72 -5.35
CA ARG A 16 5.89 6.93 -5.70
C ARG A 16 5.37 7.40 -7.05
N LEU A 17 4.69 8.53 -7.07
CA LEU A 17 4.32 9.23 -8.28
C LEU A 17 5.44 10.20 -8.63
N VAL A 18 5.90 10.15 -9.87
CA VAL A 18 6.85 11.13 -10.41
C VAL A 18 6.06 12.00 -11.37
N ASP A 19 5.90 13.27 -11.04
CA ASP A 19 5.32 14.24 -11.95
C ASP A 19 6.34 14.51 -13.06
N ARG A 20 5.93 14.26 -14.31
CA ARG A 20 6.80 14.38 -15.47
C ARG A 20 7.08 15.84 -15.85
N SER A 21 6.30 16.79 -15.33
CA SER A 21 6.33 18.20 -15.72
C SER A 21 7.35 18.99 -14.91
N ASP A 22 7.50 18.67 -13.63
CA ASP A 22 8.38 19.38 -12.69
C ASP A 22 9.36 18.44 -11.95
N GLY A 23 9.36 17.14 -12.26
CA GLY A 23 10.23 16.14 -11.65
C GLY A 23 9.94 15.88 -10.17
N LYS A 24 8.85 16.43 -9.61
CA LYS A 24 8.53 16.26 -8.20
C LYS A 24 8.07 14.84 -7.92
N GLN A 25 8.55 14.30 -6.81
CA GLN A 25 8.16 12.99 -6.32
C GLN A 25 7.13 13.14 -5.21
N LYS A 26 5.97 12.51 -5.37
CA LYS A 26 4.93 12.44 -4.33
C LYS A 26 4.79 10.99 -3.86
N ARG A 27 4.73 10.80 -2.54
CA ARG A 27 4.37 9.51 -1.95
C ARG A 27 2.87 9.50 -1.70
N VAL A 28 2.16 8.57 -2.33
CA VAL A 28 0.72 8.40 -2.16
C VAL A 28 0.47 7.10 -1.42
N PRO A 29 -0.23 7.12 -0.27
CA PRO A 29 -0.59 5.90 0.42
C PRO A 29 -1.63 5.13 -0.40
N ILE A 30 -1.47 3.81 -0.54
CA ILE A 30 -2.36 2.96 -1.36
C ILE A 30 -3.05 1.85 -0.57
N GLY A 31 -2.68 1.64 0.70
CA GLY A 31 -3.23 0.54 1.49
C GLY A 31 -2.29 0.08 2.59
N TRP A 32 -2.50 -1.16 3.02
CA TRP A 32 -1.72 -1.82 4.05
C TRP A 32 -1.14 -3.14 3.53
N TRP A 33 0.14 -3.40 3.84
CA TRP A 33 0.85 -4.60 3.44
C TRP A 33 1.33 -5.38 4.66
N CYS A 34 1.06 -6.68 4.70
CA CYS A 34 1.60 -7.57 5.72
C CYS A 34 2.84 -8.32 5.20
N PRO A 35 4.05 -8.11 5.76
CA PRO A 35 5.26 -8.78 5.30
C PRO A 35 5.28 -10.29 5.60
N VAL A 36 4.45 -10.76 6.55
CA VAL A 36 4.43 -12.16 6.99
C VAL A 36 3.64 -13.04 6.01
N CYS A 37 2.41 -12.67 5.71
CA CYS A 37 1.52 -13.45 4.84
C CYS A 37 1.43 -12.91 3.41
N ARG A 38 2.09 -11.78 3.11
CA ARG A 38 2.03 -11.09 1.82
C ARG A 38 0.63 -10.64 1.39
N PHE A 39 -0.27 -10.48 2.36
CA PHE A 39 -1.60 -9.92 2.14
C PHE A 39 -1.51 -8.40 1.94
N PHE A 40 -2.29 -7.90 0.99
CA PHE A 40 -2.41 -6.48 0.70
C PHE A 40 -3.87 -6.05 0.80
N GLU A 41 -4.15 -5.10 1.69
CA GLU A 41 -5.45 -4.45 1.83
C GLU A 41 -5.40 -3.12 1.09
N ASN A 42 -6.24 -2.96 0.07
CA ASN A 42 -6.28 -1.78 -0.78
C ASN A 42 -7.24 -0.75 -0.20
N ASP A 43 -6.79 0.50 -0.09
CA ASP A 43 -7.64 1.63 0.35
C ASP A 43 -8.30 2.35 -0.82
N LEU A 44 -7.86 2.09 -2.05
CA LEU A 44 -8.40 2.74 -3.24
C LEU A 44 -9.83 2.22 -3.47
N PRO A 45 -10.80 3.10 -3.76
CA PRO A 45 -12.16 2.68 -4.08
C PRO A 45 -12.12 1.75 -5.30
N GLU A 46 -12.89 0.66 -5.25
CA GLU A 46 -13.17 -0.15 -6.44
C GLU A 46 -14.03 0.71 -7.39
N GLU A 47 -13.50 0.99 -8.58
CA GLU A 47 -14.24 1.66 -9.67
C GLU A 47 -15.31 0.74 -10.28
#